data_AF-A0A373NVT2-F1
#
_entry.id   AF-A0A373NVT2-F1
#
_cell.length_a   1.000
_cell.length_b   1.000
_cell.length_c   1.000
_cell.angle_alpha   90.00
_cell.angle_beta   90.00
_cell.angle_gamma   90.00
#
_symmetry.space_group_name_H-M   'P 1'
#
loop_
_entity.id
_entity.type
_entity.pdbx_description
1 polymer ?
#
loop_
_entity_poly.entity_id
_entity_poly.type
_entity_poly.pdbx_seq_one_letter_code
_entity_poly.pdbx_strand_id
1 'polypeptide(L)'
;MFEDVEYGTAKGKCSYTFKDDTLCISTFTTESSQVLTDASNAFVENLTKVYGEATEDKSDTDEDGAGVWLEWTTDDISVSYLYYINPDTKKYQIVLSYSLPENKLPVIDASNRNGDFRTGFWGDDEDTINKYETAKFEGPADDGSALLYSGSVAGNDAYIVYYFDPAGKLYRGLYGITTTYSTASLYITSYETLKDSLSEKYGKPSSDEVRKISSLAKYADADTALQLGYSVYQTIWNTETTEVSLGMLNDGSGISILISYTDPNHEEVKNTSGL
;
A
#
# COMPACT_ATOMS: atom_id res chain seq x y z
N MET A 1 -18.49 5.10 -2.87
CA MET A 1 -18.99 3.73 -3.10
C MET A 1 -20.47 3.85 -3.41
N PHE A 2 -20.92 3.43 -4.60
CA PHE A 2 -22.35 3.36 -4.89
C PHE A 2 -22.81 1.93 -4.57
N GLU A 3 -23.79 1.82 -3.68
CA GLU A 3 -24.47 0.54 -3.41
C GLU A 3 -25.57 0.33 -4.45
N ASP A 4 -25.79 -0.93 -4.83
CA ASP A 4 -26.85 -1.40 -5.74
C ASP A 4 -26.72 -0.98 -7.22
N VAL A 5 -25.58 -1.30 -7.85
CA VAL A 5 -25.50 -1.32 -9.32
C VAL A 5 -25.87 -2.72 -9.82
N GLU A 6 -26.85 -2.80 -10.70
CA GLU A 6 -27.18 -4.03 -11.44
C GLU A 6 -26.35 -4.06 -12.73
N TYR A 7 -25.51 -5.08 -12.89
CA TYR A 7 -24.89 -5.41 -14.18
C TYR A 7 -25.35 -6.80 -14.60
N GLY A 8 -26.16 -6.85 -15.67
CA GLY A 8 -26.87 -8.08 -16.03
C GLY A 8 -27.84 -8.51 -14.93
N THR A 9 -27.69 -9.74 -14.43
CA THR A 9 -28.50 -10.30 -13.32
C THR A 9 -27.83 -10.18 -11.95
N ALA A 10 -26.59 -9.69 -11.90
CA ALA A 10 -25.82 -9.61 -10.66
C ALA A 10 -25.95 -8.23 -10.01
N LYS A 11 -26.22 -8.22 -8.70
CA LYS A 11 -26.17 -7.02 -7.86
C LYS A 11 -24.82 -6.92 -7.19
N GLY A 12 -24.18 -5.76 -7.31
CA GLY A 12 -22.84 -5.56 -6.77
C GLY A 12 -22.57 -4.13 -6.36
N LYS A 13 -21.34 -3.91 -5.94
CA LYS A 13 -20.78 -2.63 -5.53
C LYS A 13 -19.84 -2.12 -6.60
N CYS A 14 -19.86 -0.81 -6.83
CA CYS A 14 -18.88 -0.15 -7.67
C CYS A 14 -17.91 0.70 -6.85
N SER A 15 -16.62 0.60 -7.19
CA SER A 15 -15.56 1.50 -6.75
C SER A 15 -14.90 2.17 -7.95
N TYR A 16 -14.36 3.37 -7.71
CA TYR A 16 -13.77 4.20 -8.75
C TYR A 16 -12.48 4.81 -8.22
N THR A 17 -11.43 4.79 -9.04
CA THR A 17 -10.15 5.44 -8.76
C THR A 17 -9.95 6.54 -9.79
N PHE A 18 -9.77 7.76 -9.32
CA PHE A 18 -9.51 8.93 -10.14
C PHE A 18 -8.08 9.41 -9.96
N LYS A 19 -7.52 10.00 -11.01
CA LYS A 19 -6.27 10.77 -10.99
C LYS A 19 -6.57 12.14 -11.58
N ASP A 20 -6.51 13.19 -10.76
CA ASP A 20 -7.17 14.47 -11.03
C ASP A 20 -8.68 14.25 -11.33
N ASP A 21 -9.20 14.84 -12.41
CA ASP A 21 -10.57 14.65 -12.88
C ASP A 21 -10.73 13.43 -13.82
N THR A 22 -9.68 12.63 -13.99
CA THR A 22 -9.67 11.50 -14.92
C THR A 22 -10.01 10.21 -14.17
N LEU A 23 -11.08 9.51 -14.60
CA LEU A 23 -11.39 8.17 -14.11
C LEU A 23 -10.34 7.18 -14.64
N CYS A 24 -9.52 6.63 -13.75
CA CYS A 24 -8.47 5.69 -14.11
C CYS A 24 -8.89 4.23 -13.95
N ILE A 25 -9.68 3.92 -12.92
CA ILE A 25 -10.16 2.54 -12.67
C ILE A 25 -11.62 2.59 -12.25
N SER A 26 -12.43 1.69 -12.79
CA SER A 26 -13.79 1.41 -12.34
C SER A 26 -13.92 -0.09 -12.11
N THR A 27 -14.29 -0.48 -10.90
CA THR A 27 -14.43 -1.90 -10.53
C THR A 27 -15.86 -2.17 -10.08
N PHE A 28 -16.47 -3.20 -10.65
CA PHE A 28 -17.70 -3.81 -10.17
C PHE A 28 -17.35 -5.10 -9.44
N THR A 29 -17.99 -5.33 -8.29
CA THR A 29 -17.82 -6.55 -7.51
C THR A 29 -19.15 -7.05 -7.01
N THR A 30 -19.45 -8.33 -7.24
CA THR A 30 -20.59 -9.02 -6.63
C THR A 30 -20.09 -10.23 -5.86
N GLU A 31 -20.77 -10.53 -4.75
CA GLU A 31 -20.45 -11.66 -3.89
C GLU A 31 -21.75 -12.42 -3.57
N SER A 32 -21.71 -13.74 -3.62
CA SER A 32 -22.86 -14.61 -3.39
C SER A 32 -22.45 -15.92 -2.70
N SER A 33 -23.30 -16.40 -1.79
CA SER A 33 -23.17 -17.76 -1.24
C SER A 33 -23.63 -18.84 -2.23
N GLN A 34 -24.24 -18.46 -3.35
CA GLN A 34 -24.66 -19.36 -4.42
C GLN A 34 -23.71 -19.21 -5.62
N VAL A 35 -23.52 -20.30 -6.35
CA VAL A 35 -22.79 -20.36 -7.62
C VAL A 35 -23.29 -19.29 -8.59
N LEU A 36 -22.35 -18.60 -9.24
CA LEU A 36 -22.62 -17.48 -10.16
C LEU A 36 -22.29 -17.82 -11.62
N THR A 37 -22.16 -19.09 -11.97
CA THR A 37 -21.64 -19.53 -13.29
C THR A 37 -22.49 -19.02 -14.46
N ASP A 38 -23.81 -19.02 -14.35
CA ASP A 38 -24.69 -18.46 -15.39
C ASP A 38 -24.50 -16.95 -15.54
N ALA A 39 -24.37 -16.23 -14.43
CA ALA A 39 -24.06 -14.80 -14.46
C ALA A 39 -22.69 -14.58 -15.09
N SER A 40 -21.69 -15.36 -14.70
CA SER A 40 -20.33 -15.27 -15.21
C SER A 40 -20.28 -15.49 -16.72
N ASN A 41 -20.96 -16.52 -17.22
CA ASN A 41 -21.07 -16.78 -18.65
C ASN A 41 -21.69 -15.58 -19.40
N ALA A 42 -22.72 -14.95 -18.82
CA ALA A 42 -23.33 -13.76 -19.42
C ALA A 42 -22.38 -12.54 -19.40
N PHE A 43 -21.56 -12.37 -18.36
CA PHE A 43 -20.51 -11.33 -18.35
C PHE A 43 -19.50 -11.58 -19.47
N VAL A 44 -18.95 -12.79 -19.54
CA VAL A 44 -17.94 -13.17 -20.54
C VAL A 44 -18.50 -13.04 -21.95
N GLU A 45 -19.71 -13.53 -22.23
CA GLU A 45 -20.34 -13.38 -23.55
C GLU A 45 -20.48 -11.90 -23.96
N ASN A 46 -20.89 -11.03 -23.03
CA ASN A 46 -21.01 -9.61 -23.31
C ASN A 46 -19.64 -8.95 -23.54
N LEU A 47 -18.63 -9.30 -22.76
CA LEU A 47 -17.26 -8.82 -22.95
C LEU A 47 -16.72 -9.27 -24.30
N THR A 48 -16.90 -10.54 -24.66
CA THR A 48 -16.48 -11.08 -25.96
C THR A 48 -17.20 -10.40 -27.12
N LYS A 49 -18.48 -10.06 -26.95
CA LYS A 49 -19.23 -9.31 -27.96
C LYS A 49 -18.73 -7.88 -28.15
N VAL A 50 -18.25 -7.23 -27.09
CA VAL A 50 -17.79 -5.83 -27.13
C VAL A 50 -16.33 -5.73 -27.57
N TYR A 51 -15.46 -6.58 -27.03
CA TYR A 51 -14.01 -6.49 -27.17
C TYR A 51 -13.40 -7.60 -28.05
N GLY A 52 -14.18 -8.58 -28.50
CA GLY A 52 -13.69 -9.79 -29.15
C GLY A 52 -13.15 -10.81 -28.15
N GLU A 53 -12.44 -11.83 -28.64
CA GLU A 53 -11.80 -12.83 -27.77
C GLU A 53 -10.84 -12.17 -26.78
N ALA A 54 -10.74 -12.77 -25.58
CA ALA A 54 -9.80 -12.29 -24.57
C ALA A 54 -8.36 -12.28 -25.10
N THR A 55 -7.63 -11.23 -24.77
CA THR A 55 -6.20 -11.13 -25.12
C THR A 55 -5.36 -12.11 -24.31
N GLU A 56 -5.78 -12.42 -23.08
CA GLU A 56 -5.15 -13.42 -22.23
C GLU A 56 -6.23 -14.19 -21.45
N ASP A 57 -6.07 -15.50 -21.37
CA ASP A 57 -6.92 -16.40 -20.59
C ASP A 57 -6.04 -17.15 -19.59
N LYS A 58 -6.25 -16.84 -18.30
CA LYS A 58 -5.53 -17.41 -17.15
C LYS A 58 -6.44 -18.33 -16.34
N SER A 59 -7.57 -18.74 -16.91
CA SER A 59 -8.59 -19.49 -16.20
C SER A 59 -8.09 -20.88 -15.80
N ASP A 60 -8.37 -21.27 -14.56
CA ASP A 60 -8.19 -22.62 -14.02
C ASP A 60 -9.48 -22.99 -13.30
N THR A 61 -10.45 -23.51 -14.07
CA THR A 61 -11.83 -23.63 -13.61
C THR A 61 -12.09 -24.92 -12.83
N ASP A 62 -12.70 -24.77 -11.66
CA ASP A 62 -13.21 -25.86 -10.82
C ASP A 62 -14.52 -26.47 -11.37
N GLU A 63 -15.00 -27.55 -10.74
CA GLU A 63 -16.25 -28.24 -11.12
C GLU A 63 -17.49 -27.32 -11.12
N ASP A 64 -17.51 -26.31 -10.24
CA ASP A 64 -18.59 -25.33 -10.16
C ASP A 64 -18.46 -24.22 -11.21
N GLY A 65 -17.40 -24.21 -12.02
CA GLY A 65 -17.12 -23.19 -13.04
C GLY A 65 -16.47 -21.91 -12.51
N ALA A 66 -16.20 -21.82 -11.21
CA ALA A 66 -15.35 -20.78 -10.63
C ALA A 66 -13.88 -21.00 -11.03
N GLY A 67 -13.05 -19.96 -11.01
CA GLY A 67 -11.66 -19.99 -11.50
C GLY A 67 -11.48 -19.36 -12.89
N VAL A 68 -12.43 -18.54 -13.36
CA VAL A 68 -12.30 -17.81 -14.62
C VAL A 68 -11.45 -16.56 -14.40
N TRP A 69 -10.46 -16.35 -15.27
CA TRP A 69 -9.67 -15.13 -15.32
C TRP A 69 -9.38 -14.77 -16.77
N LEU A 70 -10.05 -13.72 -17.26
CA LEU A 70 -9.91 -13.23 -18.62
C LEU A 70 -9.47 -11.77 -18.61
N GLU A 71 -8.58 -11.43 -19.55
CA GLU A 71 -8.10 -10.06 -19.74
C GLU A 71 -8.25 -9.62 -21.19
N TRP A 72 -8.72 -8.39 -21.38
CA TRP A 72 -8.75 -7.70 -22.67
C TRP A 72 -7.88 -6.45 -22.56
N THR A 73 -6.86 -6.36 -23.41
CA THR A 73 -6.03 -5.17 -23.54
C THR A 73 -6.20 -4.57 -24.92
N THR A 74 -6.56 -3.29 -24.94
CA THR A 74 -6.65 -2.47 -26.15
C THR A 74 -5.78 -1.22 -26.00
N ASP A 75 -5.66 -0.43 -27.06
CA ASP A 75 -4.93 0.85 -26.98
C ASP A 75 -5.56 1.85 -26.01
N ASP A 76 -6.85 1.71 -25.67
CA ASP A 76 -7.61 2.71 -24.90
C ASP A 76 -8.08 2.21 -23.53
N ILE A 77 -8.19 0.89 -23.35
CA ILE A 77 -8.71 0.29 -22.11
C ILE A 77 -8.09 -1.09 -21.85
N SER A 78 -7.85 -1.36 -20.57
CA SER A 78 -7.59 -2.69 -20.02
C SER A 78 -8.82 -3.15 -19.24
N VAL A 79 -9.28 -4.36 -19.52
CA VAL A 79 -10.40 -5.00 -18.83
C VAL A 79 -9.90 -6.28 -18.19
N SER A 80 -10.18 -6.45 -16.90
CA SER A 80 -9.90 -7.70 -16.18
C SER A 80 -11.19 -8.23 -15.59
N TYR A 81 -11.46 -9.51 -15.86
CA TYR A 81 -12.63 -10.23 -15.39
C TYR A 81 -12.19 -11.45 -14.60
N LEU A 82 -12.66 -11.55 -13.37
CA LEU A 82 -12.41 -12.68 -12.49
C LEU A 82 -13.74 -13.23 -11.95
N TYR A 83 -13.87 -14.56 -11.94
CA TYR A 83 -14.91 -15.27 -11.22
C TYR A 83 -14.26 -16.37 -10.38
N TYR A 84 -14.30 -16.26 -9.05
CA TYR A 84 -13.56 -17.15 -8.15
C TYR A 84 -14.29 -17.33 -6.81
N ILE A 85 -13.78 -18.23 -5.98
CA ILE A 85 -14.24 -18.40 -4.59
C ILE A 85 -13.30 -17.59 -3.68
N ASN A 86 -13.84 -16.59 -3.00
CA ASN A 86 -13.07 -15.76 -2.09
C ASN A 86 -12.50 -16.62 -0.94
N PRO A 87 -11.17 -16.63 -0.72
CA PRO A 87 -10.55 -17.51 0.28
C PRO A 87 -10.92 -17.13 1.71
N ASP A 88 -11.26 -15.88 1.99
CA ASP A 88 -11.59 -15.39 3.32
C ASP A 88 -13.08 -15.60 3.64
N THR A 89 -13.95 -15.23 2.70
CA THR A 89 -15.41 -15.28 2.92
C THR A 89 -16.04 -16.61 2.50
N LYS A 90 -15.32 -17.45 1.74
CA LYS A 90 -15.78 -18.72 1.15
C LYS A 90 -17.02 -18.57 0.27
N LYS A 91 -17.19 -17.41 -0.36
CA LYS A 91 -18.30 -17.11 -1.26
C LYS A 91 -17.82 -16.95 -2.69
N TYR A 92 -18.72 -17.17 -3.64
CA TYR A 92 -18.49 -16.91 -5.05
C TYR A 92 -18.44 -15.40 -5.28
N GLN A 93 -17.42 -14.95 -6.02
CA GLN A 93 -17.17 -13.54 -6.26
C GLN A 93 -16.89 -13.33 -7.75
N ILE A 94 -17.57 -12.34 -8.34
CA ILE A 94 -17.22 -11.81 -9.66
C ILE A 94 -16.63 -10.42 -9.47
N VAL A 95 -15.49 -10.17 -10.12
CA VAL A 95 -14.84 -8.86 -10.20
C VAL A 95 -14.68 -8.50 -11.67
N LEU A 96 -15.22 -7.35 -12.05
CA LEU A 96 -15.03 -6.76 -13.37
C LEU A 96 -14.36 -5.40 -13.19
N SER A 97 -13.14 -5.27 -13.66
CA SER A 97 -12.34 -4.05 -13.60
C SER A 97 -12.10 -3.49 -14.98
N TYR A 98 -12.32 -2.19 -15.12
CA TYR A 98 -11.94 -1.39 -16.27
C TYR A 98 -10.87 -0.41 -15.83
N SER A 99 -9.72 -0.37 -16.50
CA SER A 99 -8.65 0.59 -16.22
C SER A 99 -8.10 1.24 -17.49
N LEU A 100 -7.63 2.47 -17.35
CA LEU A 100 -6.82 3.11 -18.37
C LEU A 100 -5.46 2.39 -18.47
N PRO A 101 -4.96 2.11 -19.68
CA PRO A 101 -3.60 1.62 -19.87
C PRO A 101 -2.58 2.62 -19.30
N GLU A 102 -1.42 2.12 -18.84
CA GLU A 102 -0.41 2.96 -18.17
C GLU A 102 0.01 4.20 -18.98
N ASN A 103 0.14 4.05 -20.30
CA ASN A 103 0.52 5.14 -21.21
C ASN A 103 -0.59 6.19 -21.44
N LYS A 104 -1.81 5.92 -20.98
CA LYS A 104 -2.97 6.83 -21.04
C LYS A 104 -3.28 7.45 -19.67
N LEU A 105 -2.63 7.00 -18.60
CA LEU A 105 -2.75 7.65 -17.30
C LEU A 105 -2.22 9.09 -17.39
N PRO A 106 -2.87 10.06 -16.74
CA PRO A 106 -2.36 11.42 -16.66
C PRO A 106 -0.91 11.42 -16.17
N VAL A 107 -0.02 12.04 -16.95
CA VAL A 107 1.33 12.34 -16.49
C VAL A 107 1.20 13.47 -15.49
N ILE A 108 1.51 13.18 -14.23
CA ILE A 108 1.50 14.21 -13.19
C ILE A 108 2.90 14.78 -13.10
N ASP A 109 2.98 16.07 -13.39
CA ASP A 109 4.19 16.84 -13.17
C ASP A 109 4.36 17.09 -11.67
N ALA A 110 5.00 16.14 -11.00
CA ALA A 110 5.46 16.27 -9.62
C ALA A 110 6.88 16.85 -9.54
N SER A 111 7.48 17.31 -10.65
CA SER A 111 8.88 17.77 -10.67
C SER A 111 9.12 19.00 -9.79
N ASN A 112 8.06 19.75 -9.50
CA ASN A 112 8.07 20.88 -8.58
C ASN A 112 7.81 20.49 -7.11
N ARG A 113 7.53 19.22 -6.81
CA ARG A 113 7.28 18.72 -5.46
C ARG A 113 8.45 17.89 -4.97
N ASN A 114 9.25 18.51 -4.13
CA ASN A 114 10.21 17.85 -3.26
C ASN A 114 9.77 18.12 -1.82
N GLY A 115 8.75 17.38 -1.41
CA GLY A 115 8.08 17.57 -0.13
C GLY A 115 8.93 17.13 1.06
N ASP A 116 8.42 17.40 2.26
CA ASP A 116 9.01 16.92 3.51
C ASP A 116 9.05 15.39 3.57
N PHE A 117 8.08 14.74 2.93
CA PHE A 117 8.06 13.31 2.65
C PHE A 117 7.60 13.04 1.21
N ARG A 118 8.54 12.58 0.37
CA ARG A 118 8.31 12.32 -1.07
C ARG A 118 7.74 13.56 -1.77
N THR A 119 6.52 13.47 -2.28
CA THR A 119 5.82 14.58 -2.95
C THR A 119 4.94 15.37 -1.99
N GLY A 120 4.75 14.91 -0.75
CA GLY A 120 3.91 15.55 0.26
C GLY A 120 4.68 16.56 1.13
N PHE A 121 4.11 17.75 1.28
CA PHE A 121 4.49 18.72 2.31
C PHE A 121 3.61 18.53 3.54
N TRP A 122 4.14 18.85 4.72
CA TRP A 122 3.33 18.88 5.93
C TRP A 122 2.12 19.82 5.77
N GLY A 123 0.94 19.34 6.12
CA GLY A 123 -0.33 20.05 5.92
C GLY A 123 -1.05 19.79 4.59
N ASP A 124 -0.47 19.05 3.65
CA ASP A 124 -1.21 18.58 2.46
C ASP A 124 -2.41 17.71 2.88
N ASP A 125 -3.47 17.73 2.09
CA ASP A 125 -4.62 16.83 2.23
C ASP A 125 -4.48 15.55 1.39
N GLU A 126 -5.35 14.58 1.66
CA GLU A 126 -5.39 13.29 0.95
C GLU A 126 -5.50 13.43 -0.57
N ASP A 127 -6.32 14.37 -1.05
CA ASP A 127 -6.50 14.63 -2.48
C ASP A 127 -5.20 15.11 -3.11
N THR A 128 -4.46 15.99 -2.43
CA THR A 128 -3.14 16.46 -2.87
C THR A 128 -2.14 15.32 -2.91
N ILE A 129 -2.12 14.44 -1.90
CA ILE A 129 -1.22 13.27 -1.90
C ILE A 129 -1.56 12.30 -3.02
N ASN A 130 -2.83 11.92 -3.18
CA ASN A 130 -3.30 11.05 -4.26
C ASN A 130 -3.00 11.62 -5.65
N LYS A 131 -3.08 12.94 -5.79
CA LYS A 131 -2.67 13.62 -7.01
C LYS A 131 -1.19 13.39 -7.27
N TYR A 132 -0.29 13.70 -6.35
CA TYR A 132 1.13 13.74 -6.69
C TYR A 132 1.91 12.45 -6.45
N GLU A 133 1.39 11.48 -5.72
CA GLU A 133 2.07 10.20 -5.51
C GLU A 133 2.09 9.37 -6.80
N THR A 134 3.25 8.79 -7.07
CA THR A 134 3.50 7.97 -8.26
C THR A 134 3.62 6.48 -7.92
N ALA A 135 3.72 6.14 -6.63
CA ALA A 135 3.67 4.77 -6.15
C ALA A 135 2.31 4.11 -6.40
N LYS A 136 2.27 2.78 -6.38
CA LYS A 136 1.03 2.02 -6.60
C LYS A 136 0.10 2.23 -5.40
N PHE A 137 -1.08 2.78 -5.63
CA PHE A 137 -2.09 2.93 -4.58
C PHE A 137 -2.67 1.57 -4.19
N GLU A 138 -2.64 1.25 -2.90
CA GLU A 138 -3.19 0.01 -2.35
C GLU A 138 -4.55 0.25 -1.66
N GLY A 139 -4.80 1.47 -1.18
CA GLY A 139 -6.07 1.85 -0.56
C GLY A 139 -5.89 2.75 0.67
N PRO A 140 -6.99 3.27 1.25
CA PRO A 140 -6.96 3.88 2.57
C PRO A 140 -6.83 2.80 3.67
N ALA A 141 -6.32 3.18 4.85
CA ALA A 141 -6.44 2.36 6.06
C ALA A 141 -7.90 2.18 6.46
N ASP A 142 -8.21 1.08 7.16
CA ASP A 142 -9.58 0.73 7.55
C ASP A 142 -10.29 1.82 8.38
N ASP A 143 -9.54 2.56 9.19
CA ASP A 143 -10.04 3.66 10.01
C ASP A 143 -10.03 5.03 9.30
N GLY A 144 -9.60 5.06 8.03
CA GLY A 144 -9.48 6.27 7.22
C GLY A 144 -8.36 7.22 7.65
N SER A 145 -7.49 6.84 8.59
CA SER A 145 -6.43 7.73 9.11
C SER A 145 -5.21 7.86 8.21
N ALA A 146 -5.12 7.01 7.18
CA ALA A 146 -3.94 6.92 6.33
C ALA A 146 -4.25 6.47 4.90
N LEU A 147 -3.35 6.84 3.99
CA LEU A 147 -3.29 6.30 2.63
C LEU A 147 -2.09 5.36 2.50
N LEU A 148 -2.32 4.18 1.93
CA LEU A 148 -1.34 3.13 1.72
C LEU A 148 -0.99 3.00 0.23
N TYR A 149 0.30 2.98 -0.05
CA TYR A 149 0.88 2.69 -1.35
C TYR A 149 1.96 1.61 -1.23
N SER A 150 2.35 1.02 -2.35
CA SER A 150 3.50 0.12 -2.45
C SER A 150 4.50 0.60 -3.51
N GLY A 151 5.77 0.31 -3.28
CA GLY A 151 6.85 0.65 -4.18
C GLY A 151 8.19 0.19 -3.65
N SER A 152 9.26 0.87 -4.04
CA SER A 152 10.61 0.59 -3.56
C SER A 152 11.32 1.84 -3.04
N VAL A 153 12.19 1.65 -2.05
CA VAL A 153 13.03 2.69 -1.44
C VAL A 153 14.44 2.13 -1.23
N ALA A 154 15.44 2.83 -1.79
CA ALA A 154 16.84 2.43 -1.72
C ALA A 154 17.09 0.94 -2.10
N GLY A 155 16.36 0.43 -3.09
CA GLY A 155 16.47 -0.96 -3.56
C GLY A 155 15.72 -2.00 -2.72
N ASN A 156 14.94 -1.59 -1.73
CA ASN A 156 14.09 -2.48 -0.94
C ASN A 156 12.62 -2.28 -1.31
N ASP A 157 11.85 -3.36 -1.34
CA ASP A 157 10.40 -3.30 -1.43
C ASP A 157 9.84 -2.69 -0.13
N ALA A 158 8.84 -1.81 -0.26
CA ALA A 158 8.26 -1.13 0.88
C ALA A 158 6.79 -0.78 0.69
N TYR A 159 6.07 -0.80 1.80
CA TYR A 159 4.86 -0.02 1.95
C TYR A 159 5.22 1.44 2.22
N ILE A 160 4.43 2.35 1.65
CA ILE A 160 4.55 3.79 1.78
C ILE A 160 3.23 4.26 2.37
N VAL A 161 3.27 4.86 3.56
CA VAL A 161 2.08 5.26 4.30
C VAL A 161 2.12 6.75 4.56
N TYR A 162 1.01 7.43 4.28
CA TYR A 162 0.78 8.82 4.62
C TYR A 162 -0.29 8.87 5.72
N TYR A 163 0.03 9.44 6.87
CA TYR A 163 -0.90 9.59 8.00
C TYR A 163 -1.42 11.02 8.08
N PHE A 164 -2.72 11.14 8.31
CA PHE A 164 -3.42 12.41 8.38
C PHE A 164 -3.98 12.62 9.79
N ASP A 165 -3.93 13.88 10.24
CA ASP A 165 -4.54 14.26 11.51
C ASP A 165 -6.08 14.28 11.40
N PRO A 166 -6.83 14.50 12.50
CA PRO A 166 -8.29 14.59 12.44
C PRO A 166 -8.84 15.74 11.57
N ALA A 167 -8.01 16.70 11.18
CA ALA A 167 -8.36 17.78 10.25
C ALA A 167 -8.03 17.43 8.78
N GLY A 168 -7.58 16.19 8.51
CA GLY A 168 -7.20 15.71 7.19
C GLY A 168 -5.86 16.27 6.70
N LYS A 169 -4.92 16.54 7.60
CA LYS A 169 -3.62 17.16 7.28
C LYS A 169 -2.48 16.18 7.48
N LEU A 170 -1.65 16.03 6.45
CA LEU A 170 -0.47 15.18 6.48
C LEU A 170 0.49 15.68 7.56
N TYR A 171 0.81 14.79 8.51
CA TYR A 171 1.78 15.09 9.58
C TYR A 171 2.87 14.02 9.70
N ARG A 172 2.68 12.86 9.05
CA ARG A 172 3.64 11.76 9.12
C ARG A 172 3.64 10.91 7.86
N GLY A 173 4.84 10.64 7.37
CA GLY A 173 5.13 9.66 6.33
C GLY A 173 5.89 8.45 6.89
N LEU A 174 5.65 7.27 6.35
CA LEU A 174 6.31 6.04 6.78
C LEU A 174 6.69 5.18 5.57
N TYR A 175 7.92 4.68 5.58
CA TYR A 175 8.28 3.48 4.82
C TYR A 175 8.32 2.28 5.75
N GLY A 176 7.55 1.25 5.43
CA GLY A 176 7.67 -0.08 6.02
C GLY A 176 8.35 -1.03 5.06
N ILE A 177 9.60 -1.41 5.33
CA ILE A 177 10.35 -2.31 4.45
C ILE A 177 9.73 -3.70 4.49
N THR A 178 9.32 -4.21 3.33
CA THR A 178 8.67 -5.52 3.18
C THR A 178 9.62 -6.59 2.65
N THR A 179 10.84 -6.20 2.22
CA THR A 179 11.89 -7.14 1.88
C THR A 179 12.22 -8.04 3.08
N THR A 180 12.13 -9.35 2.89
CA THR A 180 12.43 -10.33 3.92
C THR A 180 13.83 -10.91 3.75
N TYR A 181 14.48 -11.22 4.86
CA TYR A 181 15.79 -11.88 4.87
C TYR A 181 15.78 -13.14 5.73
N SER A 182 16.69 -14.06 5.42
CA SER A 182 16.79 -15.36 6.10
C SER A 182 17.50 -15.30 7.46
N THR A 183 18.24 -14.23 7.75
CA THR A 183 19.02 -14.07 8.99
C THR A 183 18.97 -12.64 9.52
N ALA A 184 19.06 -12.50 10.85
CA ALA A 184 19.12 -11.19 11.51
C ALA A 184 20.32 -10.33 11.05
N SER A 185 21.47 -10.93 10.75
CA SER A 185 22.63 -10.23 10.20
C SER A 185 22.35 -9.53 8.87
N LEU A 186 21.49 -10.10 8.01
CA LEU A 186 21.11 -9.47 6.75
C LEU A 186 20.18 -8.27 6.98
N TYR A 187 19.27 -8.35 7.96
CA TYR A 187 18.48 -7.18 8.39
C TYR A 187 19.40 -6.08 8.93
N ILE A 188 20.38 -6.42 9.77
CA ILE A 188 21.35 -5.44 10.30
C ILE A 188 22.14 -4.80 9.15
N THR A 189 22.56 -5.58 8.15
CA THR A 189 23.26 -5.05 6.97
C THR A 189 22.38 -4.08 6.17
N SER A 190 21.10 -4.41 5.99
CA SER A 190 20.12 -3.55 5.31
C SER A 190 19.90 -2.25 6.10
N TYR A 191 19.74 -2.35 7.42
CA TYR A 191 19.62 -1.19 8.32
C TYR A 191 20.82 -0.25 8.21
N GLU A 192 22.05 -0.77 8.26
CA GLU A 192 23.26 0.05 8.15
C GLU A 192 23.37 0.71 6.77
N THR A 193 22.99 0.01 5.69
CA THR A 193 22.96 0.59 4.34
C THR A 193 21.95 1.73 4.21
N LEU A 194 20.76 1.57 4.80
CA LEU A 194 19.75 2.62 4.86
C LEU A 194 20.22 3.79 5.72
N LYS A 195 20.88 3.52 6.86
CA LYS A 195 21.47 4.53 7.74
C LYS A 195 22.53 5.35 7.03
N ASP A 196 23.40 4.72 6.26
CA ASP A 196 24.44 5.40 5.47
C ASP A 196 23.79 6.31 4.41
N SER A 197 22.78 5.81 3.70
CA SER A 197 22.03 6.58 2.69
C SER A 197 21.31 7.80 3.30
N LEU A 198 20.68 7.62 4.47
CA LEU A 198 20.04 8.71 5.20
C LEU A 198 21.07 9.71 5.75
N SER A 199 22.25 9.24 6.15
CA SER A 199 23.34 10.10 6.61
C SER A 199 24.00 10.89 5.49
N GLU A 200 24.07 10.33 4.28
CA GLU A 200 24.48 11.07 3.08
C GLU A 200 23.48 12.19 2.77
N LYS A 201 22.19 11.94 2.96
CA LYS A 201 21.12 12.91 2.67
C LYS A 201 20.98 14.01 3.74
N TYR A 202 20.96 13.65 5.02
CA TYR A 202 20.65 14.57 6.13
C TYR A 202 21.86 14.91 6.99
N GLY A 203 23.03 14.35 6.70
CA GLY A 203 24.24 14.52 7.50
C GLY A 203 24.27 13.62 8.72
N LYS A 204 25.00 14.06 9.75
CA LYS A 204 25.21 13.26 10.96
C LYS A 204 23.89 13.10 11.75
N PRO A 205 23.54 11.89 12.21
CA PRO A 205 22.35 11.70 13.04
C PRO A 205 22.44 12.46 14.37
N SER A 206 21.29 12.90 14.86
CA SER A 206 21.13 13.49 16.20
C SER A 206 21.19 12.42 17.29
N SER A 207 20.77 11.20 16.98
CA SER A 207 20.86 10.01 17.85
C SER A 207 21.15 8.76 17.03
N ASP A 208 22.02 7.87 17.52
CA ASP A 208 22.25 6.54 16.94
C ASP A 208 22.46 5.54 18.08
N GLU A 209 21.45 4.70 18.34
CA GLU A 209 21.39 3.85 19.52
C GLU A 209 20.95 2.42 19.21
N VAL A 210 21.58 1.47 19.89
CA VAL A 210 21.08 0.09 20.04
C VAL A 210 20.60 -0.09 21.47
N ARG A 211 19.28 -0.01 21.67
CA ARG A 211 18.65 -0.10 22.99
C ARG A 211 18.40 -1.55 23.34
N LYS A 212 18.94 -1.99 24.48
CA LYS A 212 18.65 -3.31 25.07
C LYS A 212 17.34 -3.21 25.86
N ILE A 213 16.26 -3.70 25.28
CA ILE A 213 14.92 -3.65 25.87
C ILE A 213 14.62 -4.86 26.77
N SER A 214 15.50 -5.86 26.80
CA SER A 214 15.44 -7.00 27.70
C SER A 214 16.72 -7.14 28.51
N SER A 215 16.57 -7.51 29.79
CA SER A 215 17.71 -7.85 30.66
C SER A 215 18.49 -9.09 30.18
N LEU A 216 17.88 -9.91 29.32
CA LEU A 216 18.50 -11.08 28.70
C LEU A 216 19.44 -10.72 27.54
N ALA A 217 19.35 -9.50 27.00
CA ALA A 217 20.20 -9.02 25.90
C ALA A 217 21.71 -9.10 26.22
N LYS A 218 22.10 -9.10 27.50
CA LYS A 218 23.52 -9.25 27.91
C LYS A 218 24.11 -10.64 27.66
N TYR A 219 23.26 -11.63 27.40
CA TYR A 219 23.67 -13.03 27.16
C TYR A 219 23.59 -13.43 25.69
N ALA A 220 23.24 -12.50 24.80
CA ALA A 220 23.08 -12.71 23.38
C ALA A 220 24.05 -11.82 22.59
N ASP A 221 24.49 -12.30 21.43
CA ASP A 221 25.10 -11.44 20.41
C ASP A 221 24.04 -10.55 19.75
N ALA A 222 24.48 -9.64 18.87
CA ALA A 222 23.60 -8.66 18.22
C ALA A 222 22.48 -9.33 17.41
N ASP A 223 22.83 -10.32 16.58
CA ASP A 223 21.90 -11.09 15.75
C ASP A 223 20.85 -11.79 16.59
N THR A 224 21.28 -12.53 17.62
CA THR A 224 20.40 -13.27 18.53
C THR A 224 19.53 -12.32 19.35
N ALA A 225 20.08 -11.21 19.83
CA ALA A 225 19.33 -10.22 20.58
C ALA A 225 18.22 -9.59 19.73
N LEU A 226 18.50 -9.26 18.46
CA LEU A 226 17.50 -8.74 17.54
C LEU A 226 16.45 -9.81 17.21
N GLN A 227 16.88 -11.02 16.87
CA GLN A 227 16.00 -12.14 16.50
C GLN A 227 15.04 -12.50 17.63
N LEU A 228 15.45 -12.35 18.89
CA LEU A 228 14.63 -12.62 20.07
C LEU A 228 13.85 -11.39 20.59
N GLY A 229 13.93 -10.23 19.92
CA GLY A 229 13.27 -9.01 20.36
C GLY A 229 13.86 -8.41 21.64
N TYR A 230 15.13 -8.70 21.95
CA TYR A 230 15.83 -8.16 23.11
C TYR A 230 16.51 -6.82 22.86
N SER A 231 16.66 -6.43 21.59
CA SER A 231 17.26 -5.16 21.18
C SER A 231 16.44 -4.46 20.12
N VAL A 232 16.48 -3.13 20.15
CA VAL A 232 15.91 -2.23 19.14
C VAL A 232 17.01 -1.30 18.66
N TYR A 233 17.14 -1.17 17.34
CA TYR A 233 18.02 -0.22 16.69
C TYR A 233 17.21 1.03 16.36
N GLN A 234 17.76 2.21 16.67
CA GLN A 234 17.13 3.47 16.34
C GLN A 234 18.18 4.51 15.99
N THR A 235 18.03 5.13 14.82
CA THR A 235 18.82 6.27 14.39
C THR A 235 17.88 7.41 14.02
N ILE A 236 18.15 8.61 14.51
CA ILE A 236 17.30 9.80 14.34
C ILE A 236 18.13 10.91 13.70
N TRP A 237 17.52 11.63 12.76
CA TRP A 237 17.99 12.88 12.19
C TRP A 237 16.92 13.94 12.38
N ASN A 238 17.33 15.15 12.73
CA ASN A 238 16.44 16.30 12.81
C ASN A 238 16.86 17.31 11.74
N THR A 239 15.94 17.61 10.83
CA THR A 239 16.08 18.72 9.90
C THR A 239 15.38 19.96 10.47
N GLU A 240 15.34 21.06 9.72
CA GLU A 240 14.58 22.25 10.13
C GLU A 240 13.06 22.00 10.19
N THR A 241 12.55 21.09 9.35
CA THR A 241 11.10 20.87 9.16
C THR A 241 10.64 19.46 9.51
N THR A 242 11.56 18.51 9.76
CA THR A 242 11.22 17.09 9.85
C THR A 242 12.10 16.33 10.83
N GLU A 243 11.49 15.50 11.68
CA GLU A 243 12.18 14.40 12.36
C GLU A 243 12.16 13.15 11.47
N VAL A 244 13.33 12.61 11.17
CA VAL A 244 13.49 11.35 10.43
C VAL A 244 14.00 10.29 11.41
N SER A 245 13.29 9.17 11.54
CA SER A 245 13.70 8.04 12.39
C SER A 245 13.79 6.76 11.57
N LEU A 246 14.96 6.14 11.54
CA LEU A 246 15.16 4.77 11.09
C LEU A 246 15.10 3.86 12.32
N GLY A 247 14.23 2.85 12.28
CA GLY A 247 14.04 1.89 13.37
C GLY A 247 14.11 0.46 12.86
N MET A 248 14.68 -0.43 13.66
CA MET A 248 14.63 -1.88 13.42
C MET A 248 14.42 -2.63 14.73
N LEU A 249 13.42 -3.50 14.73
CA LEU A 249 13.00 -4.27 15.90
C LEU A 249 12.38 -5.60 15.47
N ASN A 250 12.27 -6.54 16.40
CA ASN A 250 11.36 -7.68 16.26
C ASN A 250 10.11 -7.43 17.11
N ASP A 251 8.96 -7.37 16.47
CA ASP A 251 7.65 -7.07 17.10
C ASP A 251 6.85 -8.34 17.48
N GLY A 252 7.46 -9.52 17.32
CA GLY A 252 6.83 -10.82 17.53
C GLY A 252 6.32 -11.48 16.26
N SER A 253 6.10 -10.73 15.17
CA SER A 253 5.75 -11.25 13.84
C SER A 253 6.99 -11.52 12.97
N GLY A 254 8.10 -10.86 13.28
CA GLY A 254 9.35 -10.93 12.55
C GLY A 254 10.20 -9.71 12.83
N ILE A 255 11.37 -9.62 12.18
CA ILE A 255 12.19 -8.41 12.21
C ILE A 255 11.63 -7.43 11.18
N SER A 256 11.37 -6.19 11.59
CA SER A 256 10.85 -5.12 10.77
C SER A 256 11.82 -3.94 10.73
N ILE A 257 11.93 -3.29 9.57
CA ILE A 257 12.66 -2.03 9.39
C ILE A 257 11.66 -0.95 8.98
N LEU A 258 11.69 0.18 9.67
CA LEU A 258 10.77 1.30 9.49
C LEU A 258 11.57 2.60 9.31
N ILE A 259 11.17 3.44 8.37
CA ILE A 259 11.67 4.81 8.23
C ILE A 259 10.48 5.75 8.39
N SER A 260 10.46 6.52 9.47
CA SER A 260 9.40 7.51 9.75
C SER A 260 9.91 8.91 9.46
N TYR A 261 9.03 9.72 8.90
CA TYR A 261 9.19 11.16 8.70
C TYR A 261 8.03 11.85 9.40
N THR A 262 8.30 12.75 10.34
CA THR A 262 7.25 13.37 11.17
C THR A 262 7.43 14.88 11.21
N ASP A 263 6.33 15.62 11.09
CA ASP A 263 6.28 17.06 11.35
C ASP A 263 6.46 17.31 12.86
N PRO A 264 7.59 17.89 13.31
CA PRO A 264 7.82 18.16 14.73
C PRO A 264 6.93 19.31 15.26
N ASN A 265 6.33 20.10 14.38
CA ASN A 265 5.44 21.21 14.75
C ASN A 265 3.96 20.80 14.78
N HIS A 266 3.65 19.55 14.41
CA HIS A 266 2.28 19.06 14.48
C HIS A 266 1.83 18.93 15.95
N GLU A 267 0.84 19.73 16.34
CA GLU A 267 0.21 19.61 17.64
C GLU A 267 -0.82 18.47 17.60
N GLU A 268 -0.51 17.38 18.30
CA GLU A 268 -1.42 16.25 18.44
C GLU A 268 -2.76 16.73 19.04
N VAL A 269 -3.84 16.63 18.26
CA VAL A 269 -5.19 16.96 18.74
C VAL A 269 -5.60 15.89 19.75
N LYS A 270 -5.33 16.15 21.03
CA LYS A 270 -5.70 15.24 22.12
C LYS A 270 -7.21 15.09 22.15
N ASN A 271 -7.70 13.91 21.81
CA ASN A 271 -9.10 13.56 22.01
C ASN A 271 -9.35 13.40 23.52
N THR A 272 -9.84 14.45 24.18
CA THR A 272 -10.24 14.42 25.59
C THR A 272 -11.68 13.90 25.79
N SER A 273 -12.31 13.35 24.76
CA SER A 273 -13.67 12.79 24.83
C SER A 273 -13.66 11.49 25.63
N GLY A 274 -13.58 11.60 26.95
CA GLY A 274 -13.42 10.47 27.86
C GLY A 274 -12.71 10.83 29.18
N LEU A 275 -12.22 12.06 29.32
CA LEU A 275 -11.87 12.70 30.60
C LEU A 275 -12.97 13.69 31.02
#